data_AF-A0A0S3TNL1-F1
#
_entry.id   AF-A0A0S3TNL1-F1
#
_cell.length_a   1.000
_cell.length_b   1.000
_cell.length_c   1.000
_cell.angle_alpha   90.00
_cell.angle_beta   90.00
_cell.angle_gamma   90.00
#
_symmetry.space_group_name_H-M   'P 1'
#
loop_
_entity.id
_entity.type
_entity.pdbx_description
1 polymer ?
#
loop_
_entity_poly.entity_id
_entity_poly.type
_entity_poly.pdbx_seq_one_letter_code
_entity_poly.pdbx_strand_id
1 'polypeptide(L)' 'MTNTTNKSGIWQRIIETPQKVVRYIYGGVVRIFTPRDDNYPETGVQPFEGEIDKERH' A
#
# COMPACT_ATOMS: atom_id res chain seq x y z
N MET A 1 13.62 28.05 43.30
CA MET A 1 13.54 28.69 41.96
C MET A 1 13.11 27.63 40.96
N THR A 2 11.84 27.65 40.54
CA THR A 2 11.26 26.70 39.58
C THR A 2 11.47 27.21 38.16
N ASN A 3 12.49 26.70 37.47
CA ASN A 3 12.79 27.11 36.09
C ASN A 3 12.38 26.02 35.09
N THR A 4 11.39 26.40 34.28
CA THR A 4 11.17 25.99 32.88
C THR A 4 10.83 24.53 32.59
N THR A 5 9.59 24.15 32.87
CA THR A 5 8.90 23.03 32.23
C THR A 5 7.79 23.62 31.37
N ASN A 6 7.79 23.42 30.04
CA ASN A 6 6.56 23.36 29.19
C ASN A 6 6.87 23.27 27.68
N LYS A 7 7.95 23.90 27.16
CA LYS A 7 8.15 23.96 25.69
C LYS A 7 8.52 22.63 25.02
N SER A 8 9.24 21.74 25.71
CA SER A 8 9.66 20.45 25.14
C SER A 8 8.48 19.50 24.87
N GLY A 9 7.44 19.50 25.71
CA GLY A 9 6.31 18.57 25.58
C GLY A 9 5.39 18.85 24.39
N ILE A 10 5.33 20.10 23.92
CA ILE A 10 4.50 20.50 22.77
C ILE A 10 5.19 20.12 21.45
N TRP A 11 6.50 20.34 21.35
CA TRP A 11 7.30 19.94 20.18
C TRP A 11 7.34 18.42 19.98
N GLN A 12 7.42 17.64 21.07
CA GLN A 12 7.37 16.17 20.99
C GLN A 12 6.03 15.69 20.40
N ARG A 13 4.90 16.27 20.83
CA ARG A 13 3.56 15.93 20.30
C ARG A 13 3.40 16.26 18.81
N ILE A 14 4.04 17.35 18.34
CA ILE A 14 4.02 17.72 16.91
C ILE A 14 4.82 16.71 16.07
N ILE A 15 5.89 16.13 16.61
CA ILE A 15 6.74 15.15 15.89
C ILE A 15 6.16 13.72 15.96
N GLU A 16 5.45 13.35 17.03
CA GLU A 16 4.84 12.01 17.17
C GLU A 16 3.55 11.82 16.35
N THR A 17 2.76 12.88 16.18
CA THR A 17 1.50 12.84 15.42
C THR A 17 1.65 12.42 13.94
N PRO A 18 2.64 12.91 13.16
CA PRO A 18 2.78 12.54 11.76
C PRO A 18 3.12 11.06 11.54
N GLN A 19 3.81 10.39 12.47
CA GLN A 19 4.13 8.95 12.32
C GLN A 19 2.88 8.09 12.23
N LYS A 20 1.83 8.40 13.00
CA LYS A 20 0.56 7.64 12.98
C LYS A 20 -0.21 7.85 11.68
N VAL A 21 -0.22 9.08 11.18
CA VAL A 21 -0.88 9.45 9.92
C VAL A 21 -0.19 8.81 8.72
N VAL A 22 1.15 8.89 8.66
CA VAL A 22 1.95 8.26 7.61
C VAL A 22 1.69 6.76 7.58
N ARG A 23 1.70 6.09 8.74
CA ARG A 23 1.45 4.64 8.82
C ARG A 23 0.05 4.24 8.33
N TYR A 24 -0.96 5.08 8.57
CA TYR A 24 -2.33 4.86 8.10
C TYR A 24 -2.48 5.02 6.58
N ILE A 25 -1.86 6.07 6.00
CA ILE A 25 -1.98 6.37 4.57
C ILE A 25 -1.04 5.49 3.72
N TYR A 26 0.08 5.05 4.27
CA TYR A 26 1.12 4.29 3.57
C TYR A 26 0.58 3.02 2.90
N GLY A 27 -0.31 2.28 3.55
CA GLY A 27 -0.87 1.06 2.97
C GLY A 27 -1.67 1.29 1.68
N GLY A 28 -2.41 2.40 1.60
CA GLY A 28 -3.16 2.78 0.40
C GLY A 28 -2.24 3.27 -0.73
N VAL A 29 -1.22 4.05 -0.38
CA VAL A 29 -0.21 4.53 -1.34
C VAL A 29 0.56 3.38 -1.95
N VAL A 30 1.05 2.44 -1.12
CA VAL A 30 1.70 1.21 -1.60
C VAL A 30 0.74 0.45 -2.51
N ARG A 31 -0.52 0.24 -2.13
CA ARG A 31 -1.46 -0.49 -2.99
C ARG A 31 -1.70 0.14 -4.37
N ILE A 32 -1.77 1.47 -4.47
CA ILE A 32 -2.07 2.18 -5.73
C ILE A 32 -0.82 2.37 -6.58
N PHE A 33 0.31 2.67 -5.95
CA PHE A 33 1.53 3.11 -6.64
C PHE A 33 2.66 2.07 -6.62
N THR A 34 2.51 0.94 -5.93
CA THR A 34 3.44 -0.18 -6.10
C THR A 34 3.39 -0.63 -7.56
N PRO A 35 4.55 -0.86 -8.19
CA PRO A 35 4.60 -1.44 -9.51
C PRO A 35 3.69 -2.67 -9.57
N ARG A 36 2.75 -2.69 -10.50
CA ARG A 36 1.98 -3.90 -10.77
C ARG A 36 3.01 -4.96 -11.13
N ASP A 37 3.03 -6.05 -10.36
CA ASP A 37 3.75 -7.26 -10.77
C ASP A 37 3.02 -7.81 -11.99
N ASP A 38 3.33 -7.20 -13.13
CA ASP A 38 2.79 -7.55 -14.43
C ASP A 38 3.57 -8.76 -14.93
N ASN A 39 3.41 -9.86 -14.21
CA ASN A 39 3.95 -11.16 -14.60
C ASN A 39 3.04 -11.74 -15.69
N TYR A 40 2.80 -10.95 -16.74
CA TYR A 40 2.22 -11.45 -17.98
C TYR A 40 3.23 -12.48 -18.48
N PRO A 41 2.81 -13.74 -18.69
CA PRO A 41 3.74 -14.75 -19.16
C PRO A 41 4.36 -14.28 -20.48
N GLU A 42 5.68 -14.42 -20.63
CA GLU A 42 6.40 -14.08 -21.89
C GLU A 42 5.84 -14.85 -23.09
N THR A 43 5.12 -15.94 -22.83
CA THR A 43 4.27 -16.61 -23.79
C THR A 43 3.05 -15.72 -24.03
N GLY A 44 3.09 -14.87 -25.06
CA GLY A 44 1.97 -14.02 -25.51
C GLY A 44 0.75 -14.81 -26.04
N VAL A 45 0.50 -16.00 -25.50
CA VAL A 45 -0.66 -16.83 -25.79
C VAL A 45 -1.77 -16.47 -24.81
N GLN A 46 -2.96 -16.21 -25.34
CA GLN A 46 -4.15 -15.97 -24.51
C GLN A 46 -4.40 -17.22 -23.64
N PRO A 47 -4.66 -17.07 -22.33
CA PRO A 47 -5.02 -18.20 -21.51
C PRO A 47 -6.40 -18.70 -21.98
N PHE A 48 -6.37 -19.90 -22.57
CA PHE A 48 -7.47 -20.74 -23.06
C PHE A 48 -8.26 -20.14 -24.24
N GLU A 49 -7.95 -20.62 -25.46
CA GLU A 49 -9.02 -20.93 -26.41
C GLU A 49 -9.92 -21.91 -25.66
N GLY A 50 -11.11 -21.45 -25.23
CA GLY A 50 -11.98 -22.23 -24.36
C GLY A 50 -12.09 -23.67 -24.83
N GLU A 51 -12.00 -24.64 -23.91
CA GLU A 51 -12.26 -26.03 -24.27
C GLU A 51 -13.61 -26.08 -24.96
N ILE A 52 -13.60 -26.43 -26.25
CA ILE A 52 -14.85 -26.71 -26.96
C ILE A 52 -15.45 -27.89 -26.21
N ASP A 53 -16.59 -27.66 -25.55
CA ASP A 53 -17.37 -28.70 -24.89
C ASP A 53 -17.61 -29.83 -25.91
N LYS A 54 -16.90 -30.96 -25.74
CA LYS A 54 -16.98 -32.07 -26.68
C LYS A 54 -18.28 -32.87 -26.56
N GLU A 55 -19.16 -32.53 -25.63
CA GLU A 55 -20.43 -33.22 -25.48
C GLU A 55 -21.57 -32.27 -25.10
N ARG A 56 -22.21 -31.69 -26.11
CA ARG A 56 -23.66 -31.54 -26.04
C ARG A 56 -24.31 -31.98 -27.35
N HIS A 57 -24.80 -33.22 -27.29
CA HIS A 57 -25.65 -33.91 -28.25
C HIS A 57 -26.82 -33.06 -28.76
#